data_AF-A0A2N2JR31-F1
#
_entry.id   AF-A0A2N2JR31-F1
#
_cell.length_a   1.000
_cell.length_b   1.000
_cell.length_c   1.000
_cell.angle_alpha   90.00
_cell.angle_beta   90.00
_cell.angle_gamma   90.00
#
_symmetry.space_group_name_H-M   'P 1'
#
loop_
_entity.id
_entity.type
_entity.pdbx_description
1 polymer ?
#
loop_
_entity_poly.entity_id
_entity_poly.type
_entity_poly.pdbx_seq_one_letter_code
_entity_poly.pdbx_strand_id
1 'polypeptide(L)'
;MRLTDEQRAVVEHPESACVTACAGAGKTATLVEYAKARPDSSILYIVYNRSARIEATTKFKKEQLKHVRVETAHSLAYREVVSGKGYDLHPKGNLKPQDVLEWYESVPRFSTELDKLIFAKHVVSLANKFCNGREQKIHHIDYVKLVKEPSAKYFTNRHIDHIEDAAESILQRMWDGVLPITHDAYLKKFQLQSPVLPYTHVLTDEG
;
A
#
# COMPACT_ATOMS: atom_id res chain seq x y z
N MET A 1 -32.65 0.90 -10.58
CA MET A 1 -32.76 1.95 -9.53
C MET A 1 -32.92 3.30 -10.24
N ARG A 2 -33.64 4.28 -9.66
CA ARG A 2 -33.64 5.65 -10.19
C ARG A 2 -32.48 6.42 -9.55
N LEU A 3 -31.56 6.92 -10.37
CA LEU A 3 -30.42 7.73 -9.92
C LEU A 3 -30.87 9.14 -9.51
N THR A 4 -30.25 9.69 -8.46
CA THR A 4 -30.33 11.14 -8.20
C THR A 4 -29.58 11.90 -9.29
N ASP A 5 -29.77 13.22 -9.34
CA ASP A 5 -29.11 14.04 -10.36
C ASP A 5 -27.58 14.10 -10.13
N GLU A 6 -27.13 14.07 -8.88
CA GLU A 6 -25.71 13.97 -8.53
C GLU A 6 -25.13 12.62 -8.96
N GLN A 7 -25.83 11.52 -8.70
CA GLN A 7 -25.37 10.20 -9.13
C GLN A 7 -25.33 10.09 -10.65
N ARG A 8 -26.31 10.67 -11.35
CA ARG A 8 -26.32 10.71 -12.82
C ARG A 8 -25.16 11.52 -13.36
N ALA A 9 -24.86 12.67 -12.75
CA ALA A 9 -23.71 13.50 -13.12
C ALA A 9 -22.39 12.72 -12.99
N VAL A 10 -22.23 11.88 -11.95
CA VAL A 10 -21.06 10.99 -11.81
C VAL A 10 -21.03 9.91 -12.90
N VAL A 11 -22.17 9.26 -13.16
CA VAL A 11 -22.28 8.18 -14.16
C VAL A 11 -21.97 8.68 -15.57
N GLU A 12 -22.45 9.86 -15.93
CA GLU A 12 -22.29 10.47 -17.25
C GLU A 12 -20.96 11.22 -17.41
N HIS A 13 -20.18 11.38 -16.34
CA HIS A 13 -18.92 12.12 -16.40
C HIS A 13 -17.91 11.44 -17.34
N PRO A 14 -17.33 12.17 -18.33
CA PRO A 14 -16.52 11.56 -19.38
C PRO A 14 -15.05 11.32 -18.99
N GLU A 15 -14.54 12.04 -17.99
CA GLU A 15 -13.12 12.05 -17.64
C GLU A 15 -12.85 11.49 -16.24
N SER A 16 -11.60 11.61 -15.77
CA SER A 16 -11.22 11.27 -14.40
C SER A 16 -11.77 12.30 -13.43
N ALA A 17 -12.51 11.84 -12.42
CA ALA A 17 -13.06 12.70 -11.37
C ALA A 17 -12.79 12.15 -9.96
N CYS A 18 -12.63 13.07 -9.02
CA CYS A 18 -12.70 12.78 -7.59
C CYS A 18 -14.05 13.30 -7.06
N VAL A 19 -14.85 12.39 -6.48
CA VAL A 19 -16.20 12.70 -6.01
C VAL A 19 -16.23 12.64 -4.49
N THR A 20 -16.44 13.79 -3.85
CA THR A 20 -16.61 13.86 -2.39
C THR A 20 -18.04 13.43 -2.04
N ALA A 21 -18.17 12.34 -1.28
CA ALA A 21 -19.47 11.81 -0.89
C ALA A 21 -19.49 11.30 0.55
N CYS A 22 -20.49 11.75 1.31
CA CYS A 22 -20.71 11.37 2.70
C CYS A 22 -20.97 9.86 2.87
N ALA A 23 -20.81 9.38 4.11
CA ALA A 23 -21.26 8.03 4.45
C ALA A 23 -22.75 7.87 4.11
N GLY A 24 -23.12 6.72 3.53
CA GLY A 24 -24.50 6.46 3.12
C GLY A 24 -24.96 7.11 1.81
N ALA A 25 -24.13 7.92 1.13
CA ALA A 25 -24.49 8.56 -0.15
C ALA A 25 -24.62 7.59 -1.35
N GLY A 26 -24.49 6.29 -1.11
CA GLY A 26 -24.64 5.28 -2.16
C GLY A 26 -23.45 5.16 -3.11
N LYS A 27 -22.21 5.52 -2.69
CA LYS A 27 -20.97 5.44 -3.49
C LYS A 27 -20.85 4.17 -4.32
N THR A 28 -20.90 3.00 -3.68
CA THR A 28 -20.81 1.71 -4.36
C THR A 28 -22.01 1.43 -5.27
N ALA A 29 -23.20 2.01 -5.02
CA ALA A 29 -24.33 1.90 -5.95
C ALA A 29 -24.10 2.77 -7.19
N THR A 30 -23.58 3.99 -7.02
CA THR A 30 -23.19 4.86 -8.12
C THR A 30 -22.12 4.23 -8.99
N LEU A 31 -21.08 3.59 -8.41
CA LEU A 31 -20.04 2.89 -9.18
C LEU A 31 -20.56 1.67 -9.95
N VAL A 32 -21.57 0.99 -9.43
CA VAL A 32 -22.25 -0.11 -10.17
C VAL A 32 -22.96 0.45 -11.40
N GLU A 33 -23.71 1.54 -11.25
CA GLU A 33 -24.40 2.19 -12.38
C GLU A 33 -23.41 2.83 -13.36
N TYR A 34 -22.28 3.35 -12.89
CA TYR A 34 -21.17 3.83 -13.72
C TYR A 34 -20.62 2.71 -14.62
N ALA A 35 -20.45 1.50 -14.06
CA ALA A 35 -20.00 0.33 -14.80
C ALA A 35 -21.06 -0.20 -15.78
N LYS A 36 -22.35 -0.15 -15.42
CA LYS A 36 -23.47 -0.51 -16.33
C LYS A 36 -23.53 0.38 -17.56
N ALA A 37 -23.27 1.68 -17.40
CA ALA A 37 -23.24 2.63 -18.50
C ALA A 37 -22.07 2.42 -19.47
N ARG A 38 -21.12 1.54 -19.13
CA ARG A 38 -19.88 1.29 -19.90
C ARG A 38 -19.64 -0.22 -20.12
N PRO A 39 -20.54 -0.92 -20.84
CA PRO A 39 -20.46 -2.37 -21.02
C PRO A 39 -19.21 -2.81 -21.80
N ASP A 40 -18.70 -1.98 -22.70
CA ASP A 40 -17.53 -2.29 -23.55
C ASP A 40 -16.19 -1.95 -22.89
N SER A 41 -16.20 -1.42 -21.66
CA SER A 41 -15.00 -1.03 -20.93
C SER A 41 -14.42 -2.18 -20.12
N SER A 42 -13.09 -2.23 -19.99
CA SER A 42 -12.42 -3.06 -18.99
C SER A 42 -12.21 -2.24 -17.71
N ILE A 43 -12.85 -2.64 -16.60
CA ILE A 43 -12.91 -1.84 -15.37
C ILE A 43 -12.20 -2.58 -14.23
N LEU A 44 -11.28 -1.89 -13.55
CA LEU A 44 -10.73 -2.31 -12.27
C LEU A 44 -11.35 -1.49 -11.15
N TYR A 45 -11.94 -2.15 -10.17
CA TYR A 45 -12.43 -1.53 -8.95
C TYR A 45 -11.54 -1.91 -7.76
N ILE A 46 -10.86 -0.92 -7.20
CA ILE A 46 -9.94 -1.07 -6.07
C ILE A 46 -10.67 -0.73 -4.78
N VAL A 47 -10.52 -1.60 -3.77
CA VAL A 47 -11.12 -1.45 -2.43
C VAL A 47 -10.08 -1.67 -1.32
N TYR A 48 -10.34 -1.20 -0.09
CA TYR A 48 -9.38 -1.18 1.03
C TYR A 48 -8.97 -2.58 1.42
N ASN A 49 -9.99 -3.41 1.62
CA ASN A 49 -9.87 -4.61 2.42
C ASN A 49 -10.64 -5.77 1.81
N ARG A 50 -10.33 -6.96 2.32
CA ARG A 50 -10.90 -8.21 1.84
C ARG A 50 -12.43 -8.28 1.98
N SER A 51 -12.99 -7.69 3.05
CA SER A 51 -14.45 -7.68 3.28
C SER A 51 -15.15 -6.87 2.18
N ALA A 52 -14.69 -5.64 1.94
CA ALA A 52 -15.20 -4.79 0.87
C ALA A 52 -15.05 -5.46 -0.51
N ARG A 53 -13.94 -6.16 -0.74
CA ARG A 53 -13.74 -6.93 -1.99
C ARG A 53 -14.81 -8.00 -2.17
N ILE A 54 -15.09 -8.78 -1.14
CA ILE A 54 -16.10 -9.86 -1.20
C ILE A 54 -17.50 -9.28 -1.46
N GLU A 55 -17.85 -8.21 -0.73
CA GLU A 55 -19.13 -7.52 -0.88
C GLU A 55 -19.31 -6.95 -2.30
N ALA A 56 -18.35 -6.14 -2.75
CA ALA A 56 -18.35 -5.55 -4.07
C ALA A 56 -18.41 -6.63 -5.16
N THR A 57 -17.57 -7.66 -5.10
CA THR A 57 -17.59 -8.77 -6.06
C THR A 57 -18.97 -9.41 -6.15
N THR A 58 -19.63 -9.63 -5.02
CA THR A 58 -20.98 -10.20 -4.98
C THR A 58 -21.98 -9.27 -5.64
N LYS A 59 -21.89 -7.97 -5.40
CA LYS A 59 -22.76 -6.96 -5.99
C LYS A 59 -22.61 -6.87 -7.52
N PHE A 60 -21.38 -6.74 -8.02
CA PHE A 60 -21.12 -6.69 -9.47
C PHE A 60 -21.56 -7.97 -10.18
N LYS A 61 -21.35 -9.15 -9.56
CA LYS A 61 -21.82 -10.43 -10.11
C LYS A 61 -23.34 -10.52 -10.20
N LYS A 62 -24.08 -10.06 -9.20
CA LYS A 62 -25.56 -10.04 -9.22
C LYS A 62 -26.10 -9.19 -10.38
N GLU A 63 -25.42 -8.09 -10.69
CA GLU A 63 -25.74 -7.19 -11.81
C GLU A 63 -25.19 -7.68 -13.16
N GLN A 64 -24.59 -8.88 -13.20
CA GLN A 64 -24.00 -9.51 -14.40
C GLN A 64 -22.87 -8.69 -15.04
N LEU A 65 -22.18 -7.86 -14.27
CA LEU A 65 -21.07 -7.00 -14.73
C LEU A 65 -19.75 -7.78 -14.77
N LYS A 66 -19.59 -8.62 -15.80
CA LYS A 66 -18.41 -9.50 -15.97
C LYS A 66 -17.14 -8.74 -16.38
N HIS A 67 -17.29 -7.52 -16.89
CA HIS A 67 -16.20 -6.64 -17.32
C HIS A 67 -15.56 -5.84 -16.17
N VAL A 68 -16.04 -6.05 -14.92
CA VAL A 68 -15.50 -5.42 -13.72
C VAL A 68 -14.69 -6.43 -12.92
N ARG A 69 -13.40 -6.14 -12.71
CA ARG A 69 -12.54 -6.86 -11.78
C ARG A 69 -12.46 -6.10 -10.46
N VAL A 70 -12.66 -6.78 -9.34
CA VAL A 70 -12.55 -6.19 -8.00
C VAL A 70 -11.31 -6.73 -7.30
N GLU A 71 -10.41 -5.84 -6.86
CA GLU A 71 -9.16 -6.20 -6.18
C GLU A 71 -8.88 -5.26 -5.01
N THR A 72 -8.03 -5.68 -4.07
CA THR A 72 -7.37 -4.72 -3.17
C THR A 72 -6.05 -4.29 -3.79
N ALA A 73 -5.51 -3.14 -3.37
CA ALA A 73 -4.17 -2.71 -3.79
C ALA A 73 -3.11 -3.79 -3.51
N HIS A 74 -3.22 -4.46 -2.36
CA HIS A 74 -2.34 -5.56 -1.96
C HIS A 74 -2.47 -6.79 -2.85
N SER A 75 -3.67 -7.22 -3.23
CA SER A 75 -3.83 -8.40 -4.10
C SER A 75 -3.35 -8.12 -5.52
N LEU A 76 -3.54 -6.88 -6.00
CA LEU A 76 -2.98 -6.42 -7.26
C LEU A 76 -1.44 -6.46 -7.21
N ALA A 77 -0.83 -5.82 -6.22
CA ALA A 77 0.62 -5.79 -6.07
C ALA A 77 1.23 -7.18 -5.88
N TYR A 78 0.59 -8.05 -5.09
CA TYR A 78 1.05 -9.43 -4.89
C TYR A 78 1.12 -10.20 -6.21
N ARG A 79 0.09 -10.09 -7.04
CA ARG A 79 0.03 -10.76 -8.34
C ARG A 79 1.13 -10.28 -9.28
N GLU A 80 1.40 -8.97 -9.29
CA GLU A 80 2.36 -8.36 -10.20
C GLU A 80 3.81 -8.47 -9.70
N VAL A 81 4.06 -8.52 -8.39
CA VAL A 81 5.43 -8.50 -7.83
C VAL A 81 5.88 -9.87 -7.34
N VAL A 82 5.00 -10.66 -6.73
CA VAL A 82 5.39 -11.86 -5.98
C VAL A 82 4.99 -13.15 -6.70
N SER A 83 3.74 -13.23 -7.16
CA SER A 83 3.14 -14.47 -7.64
C SER A 83 3.91 -15.07 -8.82
N GLY A 84 4.45 -16.28 -8.64
CA GLY A 84 5.22 -16.99 -9.67
C GLY A 84 6.61 -16.41 -9.95
N LYS A 85 7.11 -15.49 -9.12
CA LYS A 85 8.40 -14.79 -9.32
C LYS A 85 9.50 -15.19 -8.34
N GLY A 86 9.30 -16.29 -7.59
CA GLY A 86 10.34 -16.85 -6.70
C GLY A 86 10.58 -16.06 -5.41
N TYR A 87 9.65 -15.21 -4.99
CA TYR A 87 9.73 -14.53 -3.69
C TYR A 87 9.21 -15.41 -2.56
N ASP A 88 9.98 -15.46 -1.47
CA ASP A 88 9.50 -15.95 -0.19
C ASP A 88 8.75 -14.85 0.56
N LEU A 89 7.61 -15.18 1.16
CA LEU A 89 6.86 -14.25 1.98
C LEU A 89 7.35 -14.28 3.42
N HIS A 90 7.45 -13.11 4.04
CA HIS A 90 7.70 -13.03 5.47
C HIS A 90 6.58 -13.76 6.26
N PRO A 91 6.88 -14.65 7.22
CA PRO A 91 5.87 -15.51 7.87
C PRO A 91 4.76 -14.74 8.60
N LYS A 92 5.04 -13.54 9.08
CA LYS A 92 4.08 -12.64 9.73
C LYS A 92 3.57 -11.53 8.81
N GLY A 93 4.09 -11.45 7.59
CA GLY A 93 3.70 -10.45 6.59
C GLY A 93 4.24 -9.04 6.83
N ASN A 94 4.95 -8.79 7.95
CA ASN A 94 5.45 -7.46 8.32
C ASN A 94 6.85 -7.54 8.94
N LEU A 95 7.68 -6.52 8.75
CA LEU A 95 9.02 -6.42 9.33
C LEU A 95 8.96 -6.24 10.86
N LYS A 96 9.84 -6.90 11.59
CA LYS A 96 9.98 -6.86 13.06
C LYS A 96 11.37 -6.38 13.47
N PRO A 97 11.52 -5.85 14.70
CA PRO A 97 12.83 -5.46 15.20
C PRO A 97 13.84 -6.62 15.25
N GLN A 98 13.38 -7.85 15.54
CA GLN A 98 14.23 -9.03 15.52
C GLN A 98 14.82 -9.28 14.13
N ASP A 99 13.98 -9.17 13.09
CA ASP A 99 14.41 -9.29 11.70
C ASP A 99 15.52 -8.27 11.36
N VAL A 100 15.41 -7.03 11.83
CA VAL A 100 16.45 -6.01 11.62
C VAL A 100 17.77 -6.42 12.26
N LEU A 101 17.72 -6.90 13.51
CA LEU A 101 18.91 -7.33 14.25
C LEU A 101 19.56 -8.59 13.65
N GLU A 102 18.77 -9.44 13.00
CA GLU A 102 19.23 -10.65 12.34
C GLU A 102 19.77 -10.38 10.93
N TRP A 103 19.10 -9.53 10.15
CA TRP A 103 19.40 -9.35 8.73
C TRP A 103 20.38 -8.23 8.44
N TYR A 104 20.53 -7.24 9.33
CA TYR A 104 21.45 -6.13 9.13
C TYR A 104 22.74 -6.35 9.92
N GLU A 105 23.85 -6.62 9.23
CA GLU A 105 25.13 -6.92 9.89
C GLU A 105 25.85 -5.67 10.40
N SER A 106 25.58 -4.51 9.80
CA SER A 106 26.25 -3.23 10.11
C SER A 106 25.55 -2.44 11.22
N VAL A 107 24.88 -3.12 12.16
CA VAL A 107 24.26 -2.47 13.33
C VAL A 107 25.34 -1.74 14.14
N PRO A 108 25.13 -0.46 14.50
CA PRO A 108 26.08 0.28 15.33
C PRO A 108 26.39 -0.43 16.66
N ARG A 109 27.59 -0.21 17.19
CA ARG A 109 27.91 -0.70 18.53
C ARG A 109 27.18 0.14 19.57
N PHE A 110 26.23 -0.49 20.26
CA PHE A 110 25.49 0.11 21.34
C PHE A 110 25.98 -0.40 22.69
N SER A 111 25.92 0.47 23.71
CA SER A 111 26.33 0.14 25.08
C SER A 111 25.33 -0.76 25.80
N THR A 112 24.07 -0.80 25.35
CA THR A 112 23.00 -1.59 25.97
C THR A 112 22.20 -2.37 24.92
N GLU A 113 21.62 -3.51 25.33
CA GLU A 113 20.66 -4.25 24.50
C GLU A 113 19.37 -3.46 24.24
N LEU A 114 19.02 -2.55 25.16
CA LEU A 114 17.88 -1.66 24.99
C LEU A 114 18.09 -0.71 23.79
N ASP A 115 19.27 -0.11 23.66
CA ASP A 115 19.59 0.78 22.56
C ASP A 115 19.56 0.07 21.20
N LYS A 116 20.06 -1.18 21.14
CA LYS A 116 19.95 -2.03 19.93
C LYS A 116 18.49 -2.22 19.52
N LEU A 117 17.63 -2.53 20.48
CA LEU A 117 16.21 -2.74 20.23
C LEU A 117 15.51 -1.42 19.83
N ILE A 118 15.89 -0.29 20.41
CA ILE A 118 15.38 1.04 20.04
C ILE A 118 15.78 1.37 18.59
N PHE A 119 17.04 1.15 18.21
CA PHE A 119 17.51 1.28 16.84
C PHE A 119 16.67 0.45 15.87
N ALA A 120 16.52 -0.84 16.14
CA ALA A 120 15.74 -1.74 15.30
C ALA A 120 14.26 -1.30 15.18
N LYS A 121 13.65 -0.80 16.26
CA LYS A 121 12.30 -0.23 16.23
C LYS A 121 12.21 0.99 15.31
N HIS A 122 13.21 1.85 15.30
CA HIS A 122 13.25 3.01 14.41
C HIS A 122 13.42 2.61 12.94
N VAL A 123 14.27 1.62 12.65
CA VAL A 123 14.41 1.05 11.29
C VAL A 123 13.06 0.51 10.79
N VAL A 124 12.38 -0.31 11.59
CA VAL A 124 11.03 -0.82 11.25
C VAL A 124 10.04 0.32 11.01
N SER A 125 10.06 1.33 11.87
CA SER A 125 9.13 2.45 11.77
C SER A 125 9.37 3.30 10.53
N LEU A 126 10.64 3.54 10.18
CA LEU A 126 11.00 4.26 8.95
C LEU A 126 10.62 3.45 7.71
N ALA A 127 10.97 2.15 7.66
CA ALA A 127 10.61 1.27 6.54
C ALA A 127 9.09 1.23 6.32
N ASN A 128 8.31 1.05 7.38
CA ASN A 128 6.84 1.08 7.30
C ASN A 128 6.34 2.46 6.83
N LYS A 129 6.91 3.56 7.34
CA LYS A 129 6.54 4.90 6.92
C LYS A 129 6.80 5.14 5.44
N PHE A 130 7.92 4.64 4.93
CA PHE A 130 8.28 4.71 3.52
C PHE A 130 7.38 3.86 2.63
N CYS A 131 7.11 2.62 3.02
CA CYS A 131 6.24 1.73 2.26
C CYS A 131 4.80 2.23 2.17
N ASN A 132 4.31 2.92 3.20
CA ASN A 132 2.99 3.54 3.24
C ASN A 132 2.98 5.00 2.76
N GLY A 133 4.11 5.49 2.24
CA GLY A 133 4.32 6.86 1.77
C GLY A 133 4.31 6.99 0.24
N ARG A 134 4.29 8.23 -0.24
CA ARG A 134 4.38 8.57 -1.68
C ARG A 134 5.83 8.78 -2.16
N GLU A 135 6.75 8.88 -1.21
CA GLU A 135 8.15 9.19 -1.42
C GLU A 135 8.83 8.09 -2.24
N GLN A 136 9.68 8.48 -3.19
CA GLN A 136 10.37 7.54 -4.08
C GLN A 136 11.64 6.95 -3.48
N LYS A 137 12.21 7.61 -2.46
CA LYS A 137 13.44 7.21 -1.76
C LYS A 137 13.28 7.41 -0.26
N ILE A 138 13.94 6.59 0.55
CA ILE A 138 13.83 6.65 2.01
C ILE A 138 14.24 8.01 2.56
N HIS A 139 15.38 8.55 2.12
CA HIS A 139 15.92 9.84 2.57
C HIS A 139 15.05 11.06 2.19
N HIS A 140 13.98 10.89 1.41
CA HIS A 140 12.99 11.95 1.21
C HIS A 140 12.03 12.12 2.41
N ILE A 141 12.10 11.23 3.40
CA ILE A 141 11.30 11.27 4.62
C ILE A 141 12.14 11.91 5.73
N ASP A 142 11.70 13.07 6.23
CA ASP A 142 12.27 13.66 7.43
C ASP A 142 11.77 12.90 8.68
N TYR A 143 12.36 11.72 8.91
CA TYR A 143 11.91 10.80 9.94
C TYR A 143 12.07 11.38 11.35
N VAL A 144 13.15 12.12 11.60
CA VAL A 144 13.42 12.78 12.88
C VAL A 144 12.28 13.74 13.27
N LYS A 145 11.69 14.48 12.31
CA LYS A 145 10.52 15.35 12.57
C LYS A 145 9.26 14.58 12.94
N LEU A 146 9.14 13.31 12.55
CA LEU A 146 7.97 12.47 12.86
C LEU A 146 8.03 11.85 14.25
N VAL A 147 9.23 11.77 14.86
CA VAL A 147 9.42 11.24 16.21
C VAL A 147 9.01 12.29 17.24
N LYS A 148 7.99 11.98 18.05
CA LYS A 148 7.38 12.93 19.01
C LYS A 148 8.08 12.99 20.35
N GLU A 149 8.54 11.86 20.86
CA GLU A 149 9.11 11.77 22.20
C GLU A 149 10.55 12.33 22.19
N PRO A 150 10.90 13.29 23.07
CA PRO A 150 12.17 14.01 23.00
C PRO A 150 13.42 13.11 23.06
N SER A 151 13.43 12.08 23.91
CA SER A 151 14.59 11.20 24.07
C SER A 151 14.77 10.28 22.85
N ALA A 152 13.68 9.73 22.31
CA ALA A 152 13.66 8.97 21.06
C ALA A 152 14.06 9.85 19.87
N LYS A 153 13.65 11.12 19.85
CA LYS A 153 14.05 12.07 18.80
C LYS A 153 15.55 12.35 18.85
N TYR A 154 16.11 12.56 20.04
CA TYR A 154 17.55 12.71 20.22
C TYR A 154 18.32 11.45 19.76
N PHE A 155 17.86 10.26 20.16
CA PHE A 155 18.42 8.99 19.71
C PHE A 155 18.36 8.86 18.18
N THR A 156 17.18 9.10 17.59
CA THR A 156 16.97 9.01 16.14
C THR A 156 17.90 9.97 15.41
N ASN A 157 17.97 11.23 15.85
CA ASN A 157 18.83 12.24 15.22
C ASN A 157 20.32 11.86 15.28
N ARG A 158 20.77 11.23 16.37
CA ARG A 158 22.14 10.75 16.52
C ARG A 158 22.48 9.58 15.60
N HIS A 159 21.49 8.78 15.23
CA HIS A 159 21.67 7.52 14.51
C HIS A 159 20.97 7.50 13.14
N ILE A 160 20.53 8.65 12.63
CA ILE A 160 19.64 8.71 11.45
C ILE A 160 20.26 8.06 10.22
N ASP A 161 21.52 8.35 9.91
CA ASP A 161 22.21 7.77 8.76
C ASP A 161 22.19 6.23 8.82
N HIS A 162 22.51 5.65 9.99
CA HIS A 162 22.46 4.21 10.18
C HIS A 162 21.03 3.63 10.13
N ILE A 163 20.02 4.40 10.57
CA ILE A 163 18.61 3.99 10.51
C ILE A 163 18.13 3.96 9.06
N GLU A 164 18.50 4.98 8.27
CA GLU A 164 18.19 5.07 6.84
C GLU A 164 18.90 3.97 6.05
N ASP A 165 20.20 3.79 6.25
CA ASP A 165 21.01 2.75 5.60
C ASP A 165 20.44 1.35 5.86
N ALA A 166 20.08 1.06 7.12
CA ALA A 166 19.51 -0.22 7.49
C ALA A 166 18.14 -0.45 6.84
N ALA A 167 17.27 0.57 6.83
CA ALA A 167 15.96 0.47 6.21
C ALA A 167 16.07 0.28 4.68
N GLU A 168 16.96 1.01 4.02
CA GLU A 168 17.18 0.91 2.57
C GLU A 168 17.77 -0.44 2.19
N SER A 169 18.82 -0.88 2.89
CA SER A 169 19.47 -2.17 2.66
C SER A 169 18.49 -3.34 2.82
N ILE A 170 17.68 -3.35 3.89
CA ILE A 170 16.69 -4.40 4.12
C ILE A 170 15.63 -4.42 3.02
N LEU A 171 15.05 -3.27 2.67
CA LEU A 171 14.03 -3.20 1.61
C LEU A 171 14.59 -3.63 0.25
N GLN A 172 15.81 -3.18 -0.09
CA GLN A 172 16.45 -3.55 -1.34
C GLN A 172 16.68 -5.07 -1.40
N ARG A 173 17.19 -5.68 -0.33
CA ARG A 173 17.37 -7.14 -0.26
C ARG A 173 16.06 -7.92 -0.31
N MET A 174 14.97 -7.39 0.26
CA MET A 174 13.63 -7.97 0.05
C MET A 174 13.21 -7.89 -1.41
N TRP A 175 13.46 -6.76 -2.07
CA TRP A 175 13.10 -6.56 -3.48
C TRP A 175 13.97 -7.37 -4.43
N ASP A 176 15.19 -7.72 -4.05
CA ASP A 176 16.09 -8.59 -4.81
C ASP A 176 15.82 -10.08 -4.56
N GLY A 177 14.88 -10.42 -3.67
CA GLY A 177 14.53 -11.80 -3.33
C GLY A 177 15.55 -12.48 -2.42
N VAL A 178 16.47 -11.73 -1.81
CA VAL A 178 17.47 -12.23 -0.86
C VAL A 178 16.87 -12.43 0.53
N LEU A 179 15.89 -11.60 0.91
CA LEU A 179 15.15 -11.69 2.17
C LEU A 179 13.66 -11.95 1.91
N PRO A 180 12.94 -12.62 2.84
CA PRO A 180 11.50 -12.76 2.75
C PRO A 180 10.79 -11.40 2.67
N ILE A 181 9.98 -11.21 1.62
CA ILE A 181 9.32 -9.93 1.36
C ILE A 181 8.07 -9.76 2.22
N THR A 182 7.85 -8.55 2.72
CA THR A 182 6.66 -8.18 3.51
C THR A 182 5.54 -7.65 2.62
N HIS A 183 4.31 -7.56 3.16
CA HIS A 183 3.16 -7.01 2.43
C HIS A 183 3.39 -5.58 1.96
N ASP A 184 3.87 -4.75 2.88
CA ASP A 184 4.18 -3.35 2.63
C ASP A 184 5.35 -3.19 1.66
N ALA A 185 6.36 -4.06 1.73
CA ALA A 185 7.52 -4.00 0.84
C ALA A 185 7.16 -4.33 -0.62
N TYR A 186 6.35 -5.37 -0.90
CA TYR A 186 5.96 -5.65 -2.28
C TYR A 186 4.98 -4.60 -2.81
N LEU A 187 4.11 -4.03 -1.95
CA LEU A 187 3.21 -2.97 -2.36
C LEU A 187 4.01 -1.70 -2.71
N LYS A 188 5.02 -1.38 -1.92
CA LYS A 188 5.94 -0.28 -2.22
C LYS A 188 6.70 -0.52 -3.53
N LYS A 189 7.21 -1.73 -3.75
CA LYS A 189 7.87 -2.09 -5.02
C LYS A 189 6.94 -1.91 -6.21
N PHE A 190 5.70 -2.36 -6.09
CA PHE A 190 4.68 -2.18 -7.11
C PHE A 190 4.40 -0.69 -7.39
N GLN A 191 4.29 0.14 -6.35
CA GLN A 191 4.15 1.59 -6.52
C GLN A 191 5.33 2.21 -7.26
N LEU A 192 6.56 1.88 -6.86
CA LEU A 192 7.79 2.43 -7.46
C LEU A 192 7.96 2.05 -8.93
N GLN A 193 7.40 0.91 -9.36
CA GLN A 193 7.39 0.49 -10.76
C GLN A 193 6.51 1.37 -11.66
N SER A 194 5.67 2.26 -11.09
CA SER A 194 4.73 3.10 -11.83
C SER A 194 3.95 2.31 -12.91
N PRO A 195 3.24 1.24 -12.51
CA PRO A 195 2.70 0.26 -13.45
C PRO A 195 1.55 0.86 -14.26
N VAL A 196 1.55 0.57 -15.56
CA VAL A 196 0.38 0.81 -16.42
C VAL A 196 -0.55 -0.39 -16.31
N LEU A 197 -1.74 -0.19 -15.77
CA LEU A 197 -2.72 -1.26 -15.60
C LEU A 197 -3.51 -1.47 -16.90
N PRO A 198 -3.77 -2.73 -17.32
CA PRO A 198 -4.47 -3.02 -18.58
C PRO A 198 -5.99 -2.87 -18.45
N TYR A 199 -6.45 -1.75 -17.90
CA TYR A 199 -7.85 -1.41 -17.73
C TYR A 199 -8.11 -0.03 -18.32
N THR A 200 -9.26 0.10 -18.97
CA THR A 200 -9.73 1.39 -19.51
C THR A 200 -10.17 2.35 -18.41
N HIS A 201 -10.63 1.81 -17.27
CA HIS A 201 -11.13 2.59 -16.15
C HIS A 201 -10.65 1.98 -14.83
N VAL A 202 -10.31 2.85 -13.87
CA VAL A 202 -10.01 2.47 -12.49
C VAL A 202 -10.97 3.21 -11.58
N LEU A 203 -11.69 2.46 -10.74
CA LEU A 203 -12.64 2.98 -9.76
C LEU A 203 -12.07 2.76 -8.36
N THR A 204 -12.34 3.70 -7.46
CA THR A 204 -12.07 3.61 -6.02
C THR A 204 -13.22 4.28 -5.27
N ASP A 205 -13.63 3.72 -4.13
CA ASP A 205 -14.64 4.31 -3.24
C ASP A 205 -14.05 4.86 -1.93
N GLU A 206 -12.73 5.01 -1.90
CA GLU A 206 -11.95 5.36 -0.72
C GLU A 206 -11.13 6.62 -0.89
N GLY A 207 -11.34 7.53 0.06
CA GLY A 207 -10.69 8.82 0.28
C GLY A 207 -11.15 9.37 1.62
#